data_AF-A0A4Y2HHY7-F1
#
_entry.id   AF-A0A4Y2HHY7-F1
#
_cell.length_a   1.000
_cell.length_b   1.000
_cell.length_c   1.000
_cell.angle_alpha   90.00
_cell.angle_beta   90.00
_cell.angle_gamma   90.00
#
_symmetry.space_group_name_H-M   'P 1'
#
loop_
_entity.id
_entity.type
_entity.pdbx_description
1 polymer ?
#
loop_
_entity_poly.entity_id
_entity_poly.type
_entity_poly.pdbx_seq_one_letter_code
_entity_poly.pdbx_strand_id
1 'polypeptide(L)'
;MTRARVIQILDEFFGTMYQPGKDVGIFLCRVKMAASRLQEAGHKVDDLYLGFQMIRYLPQEFQSTVQQIYRWKDEEFTAGKIEAELILEANRLRGLFWYPRLG
;
A
#
# COMPACT_ATOMS: atom_id res chain seq x y z
N MET A 1 -0.04 -6.96 26.98
CA MET A 1 0.67 -7.26 25.72
C MET A 1 2.18 -7.11 25.95
N THR A 2 3.05 -7.97 25.39
CA THR A 2 4.51 -7.92 25.65
C THR A 2 5.24 -7.13 24.55
N ARG A 3 6.41 -6.54 24.88
CA ARG A 3 7.27 -5.87 23.87
C ARG A 3 7.61 -6.80 22.70
N ALA A 4 7.87 -8.07 22.98
CA ALA A 4 8.14 -9.09 21.96
C ALA A 4 6.98 -9.24 20.97
N ARG A 5 5.72 -9.21 21.44
CA ARG A 5 4.56 -9.30 20.55
C ARG A 5 4.43 -8.08 19.65
N VAL A 6 4.67 -6.88 20.17
CA VAL A 6 4.63 -5.64 19.37
C VAL A 6 5.71 -5.66 18.29
N ILE A 7 6.94 -6.07 18.65
CA ILE A 7 8.06 -6.19 17.70
C ILE A 7 7.70 -7.16 16.57
N GLN A 8 7.11 -8.33 16.88
CA GLN A 8 6.67 -9.27 15.84
C GLN A 8 5.64 -8.68 14.87
N ILE A 9 4.72 -7.86 15.36
CA ILE A 9 3.70 -7.22 14.49
C ILE A 9 4.35 -6.11 13.66
N LEU A 10 5.32 -5.37 14.21
CA LEU A 10 6.10 -4.39 13.46
C LEU A 10 6.91 -5.05 12.33
N ASP A 11 7.54 -6.20 12.62
CA ASP A 11 8.25 -6.99 11.61
C ASP A 11 7.29 -7.47 10.51
N GLU A 12 6.08 -7.91 10.87
CA GLU A 12 5.02 -8.27 9.92
C GLU A 12 4.60 -7.06 9.07
N PHE A 13 4.40 -5.91 9.68
CA PHE A 13 4.00 -4.68 9.00
C PHE A 13 5.05 -4.23 7.98
N PHE A 14 6.29 -4.03 8.41
CA PHE A 14 7.37 -3.56 7.52
C PHE A 14 7.83 -4.64 6.53
N GLY A 15 7.71 -5.92 6.90
CA GLY A 15 8.00 -7.07 6.05
C GLY A 15 6.91 -7.39 5.03
N THR A 16 5.75 -6.73 5.08
CA THR A 16 4.69 -6.92 4.08
C THR A 16 5.11 -6.28 2.76
N MET A 17 5.52 -7.13 1.81
CA MET A 17 5.92 -6.74 0.46
C MET A 17 4.85 -7.11 -0.57
N TYR A 18 4.81 -6.35 -1.66
CA TYR A 18 4.05 -6.73 -2.84
C TYR A 18 4.57 -8.06 -3.40
N GLN A 19 3.65 -8.91 -3.84
CA GLN A 19 3.98 -10.20 -4.45
C GLN A 19 3.67 -10.14 -5.94
N PRO A 20 4.67 -10.32 -6.82
CA PRO A 20 4.44 -10.37 -8.26
C PRO A 20 3.34 -11.36 -8.65
N GLY A 21 2.45 -10.95 -9.55
CA GLY A 21 1.32 -11.77 -10.00
C GLY A 21 0.12 -11.81 -9.03
N LYS A 22 0.19 -11.14 -7.87
CA LYS A 22 -0.97 -10.92 -7.00
C LYS A 22 -1.60 -9.54 -7.27
N ASP A 23 -2.89 -9.44 -6.96
CA ASP A 23 -3.66 -8.20 -7.01
C ASP A 23 -3.10 -7.17 -6.01
N VAL A 24 -2.97 -5.90 -6.44
CA VAL A 24 -2.49 -4.82 -5.55
C VAL A 24 -3.41 -4.64 -4.34
N GLY A 25 -4.72 -4.83 -4.49
CA GLY A 25 -5.69 -4.77 -3.41
C GLY A 25 -5.46 -5.85 -2.36
N ILE A 26 -4.96 -7.04 -2.72
CA ILE A 26 -4.56 -8.05 -1.74
C ILE A 26 -3.35 -7.57 -0.93
N PHE A 27 -2.37 -6.94 -1.60
CA PHE A 27 -1.22 -6.35 -0.93
C PHE A 27 -1.63 -5.24 0.04
N LEU A 28 -2.45 -4.28 -0.42
CA LEU A 28 -2.95 -3.17 0.41
C LEU A 28 -3.77 -3.68 1.61
N CYS A 29 -4.60 -4.70 1.40
CA CYS A 29 -5.35 -5.37 2.46
C CYS A 29 -4.41 -5.94 3.54
N ARG A 30 -3.35 -6.65 3.15
CA ARG A 30 -2.36 -7.19 4.10
C ARG A 30 -1.65 -6.10 4.90
N VAL A 31 -1.26 -5.00 4.26
CA VAL A 31 -0.65 -3.84 4.94
C VAL A 31 -1.61 -3.27 5.98
N LYS A 32 -2.87 -3.03 5.61
CA LYS A 32 -3.91 -2.52 6.52
C LYS A 32 -4.22 -3.48 7.67
N MET A 33 -4.24 -4.79 7.41
CA MET A 33 -4.43 -5.81 8.45
C MET A 33 -3.29 -5.78 9.48
N ALA A 34 -2.03 -5.67 9.03
CA ALA A 34 -0.89 -5.55 9.93
C ALA A 34 -0.96 -4.23 10.74
N ALA A 35 -1.35 -3.12 10.12
CA ALA A 35 -1.58 -1.85 10.82
C ALA A 35 -2.73 -1.93 11.86
N SER A 36 -3.83 -2.62 11.54
CA SER A 36 -4.94 -2.86 12.48
C SER A 36 -4.48 -3.65 13.71
N ARG A 37 -3.62 -4.67 13.52
CA ARG A 37 -3.04 -5.42 14.64
C ARG A 37 -2.14 -4.55 15.54
N LEU A 38 -1.41 -3.59 14.97
CA LEU A 38 -0.67 -2.61 15.75
C LEU A 38 -1.62 -1.67 16.51
N GLN A 39 -2.72 -1.25 15.88
CA GLN A 39 -3.73 -0.43 16.55
C GLN A 39 -4.40 -1.17 17.72
N GLU A 40 -4.79 -2.44 17.53
CA GLU A 40 -5.30 -3.33 18.59
C GLU A 40 -4.29 -3.52 19.72
N ALA A 41 -3.00 -3.40 19.41
CA ALA A 41 -1.89 -3.41 20.35
C ALA A 41 -1.67 -2.08 21.10
N GLY A 42 -2.44 -1.03 20.80
CA GLY A 42 -2.26 0.31 21.34
C GLY A 42 -1.21 1.16 20.62
N HIS A 43 -0.73 0.70 19.47
CA HIS A 43 0.29 1.35 18.64
C HIS A 43 -0.31 1.79 17.30
N LYS A 44 -1.08 2.89 17.32
CA LYS A 44 -1.63 3.45 16.08
C LYS A 44 -0.48 3.84 15.14
N VAL A 45 -0.55 3.36 13.90
CA VAL A 45 0.38 3.73 12.83
C VAL A 45 -0.05 5.08 12.26
N ASP A 46 0.91 5.99 12.09
CA ASP A 46 0.68 7.27 11.43
C ASP A 46 0.44 7.07 9.92
N ASP A 47 -0.41 7.91 9.32
CA ASP A 47 -0.74 7.82 7.90
C ASP A 47 0.49 7.98 7.01
N LEU A 48 1.51 8.72 7.44
CA LEU A 48 2.80 8.81 6.76
C LEU A 48 3.44 7.43 6.59
N TYR A 49 3.52 6.64 7.67
CA TYR A 49 4.17 5.32 7.65
C TYR A 49 3.30 4.28 6.96
N LEU A 50 1.98 4.36 7.12
CA LEU A 50 1.03 3.49 6.43
C LEU A 50 1.06 3.72 4.91
N GLY A 51 0.97 4.98 4.49
CA GLY A 51 1.07 5.38 3.10
C GLY A 51 2.42 5.02 2.48
N PHE A 52 3.52 5.25 3.21
CA PHE A 52 4.85 4.80 2.80
C PHE A 52 4.91 3.28 2.55
N GLN A 53 4.36 2.46 3.46
CA GLN A 53 4.35 1.01 3.30
C GLN A 53 3.49 0.57 2.09
N MET A 54 2.40 1.27 1.80
CA MET A 54 1.53 1.02 0.64
C MET A 54 2.20 1.29 -0.71
N ILE A 55 3.19 2.20 -0.78
CA ILE A 55 3.82 2.61 -2.05
C ILE A 55 5.22 2.02 -2.26
N ARG A 56 5.93 1.62 -1.19
CA ARG A 56 7.37 1.26 -1.24
C ARG A 56 7.70 0.05 -2.11
N TYR A 57 6.82 -0.95 -2.15
CA TYR A 57 7.08 -2.23 -2.83
C TYR A 57 6.34 -2.38 -4.16
N LEU A 58 5.73 -1.32 -4.66
CA LEU A 58 4.94 -1.40 -5.88
C LEU A 58 5.82 -1.65 -7.12
N PRO A 59 5.29 -2.35 -8.14
CA PRO A 59 5.93 -2.50 -9.44
C PRO A 59 6.22 -1.16 -10.13
N GLN A 60 7.15 -1.16 -11.09
CA GLN A 60 7.57 0.05 -11.81
C GLN A 60 6.42 0.73 -12.57
N GLU A 61 5.42 -0.03 -12.98
CA GLU A 61 4.22 0.46 -13.67
C GLU A 61 3.46 1.50 -12.84
N PHE A 62 3.55 1.44 -11.50
CA PHE A 62 2.93 2.40 -10.59
C PHE A 62 3.79 3.65 -10.34
N GLN A 63 5.01 3.72 -10.89
CA GLN A 63 5.97 4.78 -10.56
C GLN A 63 5.42 6.20 -10.82
N SER A 64 4.65 6.39 -11.90
CA SER A 64 4.00 7.67 -12.18
C SER A 64 3.01 8.08 -11.08
N THR A 65 2.14 7.14 -10.66
CA THR A 65 1.18 7.35 -9.57
C THR A 65 1.89 7.63 -8.26
N VAL A 66 2.94 6.90 -7.93
CA VAL A 66 3.77 7.13 -6.74
C VAL A 66 4.37 8.54 -6.74
N GLN A 67 4.89 9.01 -7.87
CA GLN A 67 5.42 10.37 -8.00
C GLN A 67 4.34 11.45 -7.86
N GLN A 68 3.12 11.18 -8.29
CA GLN A 68 1.99 12.11 -8.09
C GLN A 68 1.58 12.17 -6.62
N ILE A 69 1.53 11.03 -5.94
CA ILE A 69 1.22 10.95 -4.50
C ILE A 69 2.22 11.79 -3.67
N TYR A 70 3.52 11.73 -4.00
CA TYR A 70 4.53 12.55 -3.32
C TYR A 70 4.40 14.07 -3.53
N ARG A 71 3.57 14.52 -4.49
CA ARG A 71 3.32 15.94 -4.75
C ARG A 71 2.04 16.46 -4.09
N TRP A 72 1.30 15.59 -3.43
CA TRP A 72 0.13 15.99 -2.66
C TRP A 72 0.50 16.87 -1.48
N LYS A 73 -0.49 17.63 -1.01
CA LYS A 73 -0.35 18.30 0.28
C LYS A 73 -0.34 17.27 1.40
N ASP A 74 0.24 17.64 2.54
CA ASP A 74 0.32 16.75 3.70
C ASP A 74 -1.06 16.25 4.15
N GLU A 75 -2.10 17.11 4.08
CA GLU A 75 -3.46 16.73 4.47
C GLU A 75 -4.11 15.70 3.54
N GLU A 76 -3.60 15.58 2.32
CA GLU A 76 -4.08 14.63 1.32
C GLU A 76 -3.34 13.30 1.39
N PHE A 77 -2.18 13.24 2.04
CA PHE A 77 -1.39 12.01 2.24
C PHE A 77 -2.04 11.13 3.30
N THR A 78 -3.19 10.56 2.96
CA THR A 78 -3.96 9.67 3.82
C THR A 78 -3.97 8.27 3.24
N ALA A 79 -4.03 7.25 4.10
CA ALA A 79 -4.03 5.87 3.66
C ALA A 79 -5.22 5.56 2.73
N GLY A 80 -6.39 6.15 2.99
CA GLY A 80 -7.59 5.96 2.17
C GLY A 80 -7.46 6.56 0.77
N LYS A 81 -6.89 7.78 0.64
CA LYS A 81 -6.69 8.40 -0.67
C LYS A 81 -5.63 7.65 -1.48
N ILE A 82 -4.54 7.22 -0.84
CA ILE A 82 -3.49 6.42 -1.47
C ILE A 82 -4.07 5.09 -1.99
N GLU A 83 -4.83 4.37 -1.16
CA GLU A 83 -5.49 3.13 -1.56
C GLU A 83 -6.39 3.32 -2.79
N ALA A 84 -7.20 4.38 -2.80
CA ALA A 84 -8.09 4.68 -3.93
C ALA A 84 -7.33 4.89 -5.25
N GLU A 85 -6.26 5.70 -5.23
CA GLU A 85 -5.43 5.93 -6.43
C GLU A 85 -4.72 4.67 -6.92
N LEU A 86 -4.20 3.85 -6.01
CA LEU A 86 -3.51 2.62 -6.36
C LEU A 86 -4.47 1.59 -6.98
N ILE A 87 -5.70 1.50 -6.47
CA ILE A 87 -6.74 0.65 -7.07
C ILE A 87 -7.15 1.17 -8.44
N LEU A 88 -7.31 2.48 -8.59
CA LEU A 88 -7.63 3.10 -9.89
C LEU A 88 -6.54 2.81 -10.92
N GLU A 89 -5.27 2.98 -10.54
CA GLU A 89 -4.14 2.70 -11.42
C GLU A 89 -4.05 1.21 -11.79
N ALA A 90 -4.26 0.31 -10.83
CA ALA A 90 -4.26 -1.12 -11.13
C ALA A 90 -5.37 -1.53 -12.11
N ASN A 91 -6.55 -0.91 -12.00
CA ASN A 91 -7.64 -1.13 -12.95
C ASN A 91 -7.30 -0.59 -14.34
N ARG A 92 -6.65 0.58 -14.42
CA ARG A 92 -6.15 1.15 -15.69
C ARG A 92 -5.11 0.24 -16.34
N LEU A 93 -4.13 -0.23 -15.57
CA LEU A 93 -3.09 -1.14 -16.03
C LEU A 93 -3.69 -2.46 -16.53
N ARG A 94 -4.64 -3.04 -15.79
CA ARG A 94 -5.39 -4.22 -16.26
C ARG A 94 -6.06 -3.97 -17.59
N GLY A 95 -6.80 -2.88 -17.74
CA GLY A 95 -7.48 -2.53 -18.99
C GLY A 95 -6.53 -2.43 -20.19
N LEU A 96 -5.30 -1.94 -19.98
CA LEU A 96 -4.26 -1.90 -21.01
C LEU A 96 -3.73 -3.29 -21.41
N PHE A 97 -3.70 -4.26 -20.50
CA PHE A 97 -3.27 -5.62 -20.81
C PHE A 97 -4.35 -6.43 -21.56
N TRP A 98 -5.63 -6.06 -21.46
CA TRP A 98 -6.74 -6.73 -22.14
C TRP A 98 -7.06 -6.18 -23.54
N TYR A 99 -6.50 -5.02 -23.92
CA TYR A 99 -6.52 -4.57 -25.31
C TYR A 99 -5.21 -5.02 -25.99
N PRO A 100 -5.24 -6.07 -26.85
CA PRO A 100 -4.10 -6.29 -27.73
C PRO A 100 -3.96 -5.03 -28.57
N ARG A 101 -2.72 -4.54 -28.71
CA ARG A 101 -2.38 -3.54 -29.72
C ARG A 101 -2.88 -4.09 -31.05
N LEU A 102 -4.02 -3.60 -31.52
CA LEU A 102 -4.44 -3.79 -32.90
C LEU A 102 -3.37 -3.09 -33.72
N GLY A 103 -2.57 -3.89 -34.41
CA GLY A 103 -1.53 -3.45 -35.32
C GLY A 103 -2.09 -2.73 -36.54
#